data_AF-A0A8J7SQ17-F1
#
_entry.id   AF-A0A8J7SQ17-F1
#
_cell.length_a   1.000
_cell.length_b   1.000
_cell.length_c   1.000
_cell.angle_alpha   90.00
_cell.angle_beta   90.00
_cell.angle_gamma   90.00
#
_symmetry.space_group_name_H-M   'P 1'
#
loop_
_entity.id
_entity.type
_entity.pdbx_description
1 polymer ?
#
loop_
_entity_poly.entity_id
_entity_poly.type
_entity_poly.pdbx_seq_one_letter_code
_entity_poly.pdbx_strand_id
1 'polypeptide(L)'
;AKSIKKARMDTNVKAIVLRVNSPGGSALASDVMWRETVLAKKAKPFIVSMGDVAASGGYYIASNSEKIFAEDRTITGSIGVFGMIPNMRGLFEDHLGITMDTIKIGKYSMMSRGSAFYEFSEEEGQIIQTSVDQVYTTFKTRVSEGRKMTMPAVDSVAQGRVWLGETALEIGLVDELGGLDAAIKAAASSASLTEDDYSVVAYPKTKSFEEQLIATLGGDDSDEMKTKLLQSLKSSLTGSEYSEYIEYIKAVEMIKSMKGVQMRMPSELRIK
;
A
#
# COMPACT_ATOMS: atom_id res chain seq x y z
N ALA A 1 6.37 1.78 8.45
CA ALA A 1 6.67 2.02 9.88
C ALA A 1 8.10 1.60 10.28
N LYS A 2 8.48 0.32 10.20
CA LYS A 2 9.82 -0.15 10.66
C LYS A 2 11.00 0.61 10.02
N SER A 3 10.97 0.85 8.71
CA SER A 3 12.02 1.60 8.01
C SER A 3 12.11 3.06 8.47
N ILE A 4 10.96 3.71 8.69
CA ILE A 4 10.88 5.08 9.24
C ILE A 4 11.49 5.12 10.63
N LYS A 5 11.14 4.15 11.50
CA LYS A 5 11.74 4.01 12.84
C LYS A 5 13.25 3.85 12.77
N LYS A 6 13.77 3.01 11.85
CA LYS A 6 15.21 2.80 11.66
C LYS A 6 15.90 4.10 11.24
N ALA A 7 15.40 4.79 10.22
CA ALA A 7 15.94 6.08 9.78
C ALA A 7 15.86 7.16 10.87
N ARG A 8 14.78 7.19 11.66
CA ARG A 8 14.61 8.09 12.80
C ARG A 8 15.65 7.84 13.90
N MET A 9 15.97 6.59 14.21
CA MET A 9 16.89 6.21 15.28
C MET A 9 18.38 6.22 14.85
N ASP A 10 18.68 6.19 13.56
CA ASP A 10 20.04 6.19 13.04
C ASP A 10 20.68 7.59 13.15
N THR A 11 21.73 7.76 13.93
CA THR A 11 22.40 9.06 14.16
C THR A 11 23.10 9.63 12.91
N ASN A 12 23.37 8.80 11.90
CA ASN A 12 23.96 9.23 10.63
C ASN A 12 22.91 9.84 9.69
N VAL A 13 21.64 9.45 9.82
CA VAL A 13 20.55 10.04 9.03
C VAL A 13 20.23 11.42 9.59
N LYS A 14 20.39 12.47 8.79
CA LYS A 14 20.14 13.87 9.21
C LYS A 14 18.75 14.38 8.85
N ALA A 15 18.17 13.90 7.75
CA ALA A 15 16.81 14.20 7.33
C ALA A 15 16.14 12.95 6.74
N ILE A 16 14.81 12.95 6.64
CA ILE A 16 14.02 11.85 6.09
C ILE A 16 13.10 12.40 5.00
N VAL A 17 13.20 11.84 3.80
CA VAL A 17 12.21 12.02 2.74
C VAL A 17 11.37 10.76 2.63
N LEU A 18 10.05 10.88 2.80
CA LEU A 18 9.09 9.81 2.57
C LEU A 18 8.52 9.95 1.16
N ARG A 19 8.93 9.07 0.24
CA ARG A 19 8.29 8.93 -1.07
C ARG A 19 6.98 8.14 -0.93
N VAL A 20 5.87 8.73 -1.37
CA VAL A 20 4.53 8.12 -1.34
C VAL A 20 4.03 7.96 -2.77
N ASN A 21 3.84 6.72 -3.22
CA ASN A 21 3.07 6.40 -4.42
C ASN A 21 2.04 5.31 -4.07
N SER A 22 0.88 5.72 -3.55
CA SER A 22 -0.15 4.83 -3.01
C SER A 22 -1.56 5.42 -3.12
N PRO A 23 -2.55 4.61 -3.55
CA PRO A 23 -3.96 5.01 -3.53
C PRO A 23 -4.59 4.95 -2.13
N GLY A 24 -3.85 4.48 -1.11
CA GLY A 24 -4.35 4.26 0.24
C GLY A 24 -4.44 2.78 0.60
N GLY A 25 -5.42 2.42 1.43
CA GLY A 25 -5.63 1.05 1.90
C GLY A 25 -6.14 0.99 3.34
N SER A 26 -5.58 0.10 4.16
CA SER A 26 -6.03 -0.11 5.54
C SER A 26 -5.86 1.13 6.42
N ALA A 27 -6.95 1.53 7.08
CA ALA A 27 -6.95 2.60 8.08
C ALA A 27 -5.98 2.31 9.24
N LEU A 28 -6.01 1.09 9.80
CA LEU A 28 -5.12 0.69 10.89
C LEU A 28 -3.64 0.74 10.47
N ALA A 29 -3.31 0.22 9.27
CA ALA A 29 -1.93 0.27 8.79
C ALA A 29 -1.46 1.72 8.58
N SER A 30 -2.34 2.57 8.06
CA SER A 30 -2.09 4.01 7.88
C SER A 30 -1.85 4.70 9.23
N ASP A 31 -2.63 4.39 10.26
CA ASP A 31 -2.47 4.99 11.60
C ASP A 31 -1.16 4.54 12.29
N VAL A 32 -0.81 3.25 12.17
CA VAL A 32 0.48 2.73 12.64
C VAL A 32 1.66 3.42 11.94
N MET A 33 1.54 3.68 10.64
CA MET A 33 2.55 4.42 9.88
C MET A 33 2.60 5.89 10.28
N TRP A 34 1.46 6.55 10.39
CA TRP A 34 1.32 7.94 10.82
C TRP A 34 1.95 8.19 12.18
N ARG A 35 1.76 7.27 13.14
CA ARG A 35 2.43 7.37 14.44
C ARG A 35 3.95 7.47 14.30
N GLU A 36 4.56 6.70 13.40
CA GLU A 36 6.00 6.79 13.15
C GLU A 36 6.40 8.04 12.35
N THR A 37 5.54 8.58 11.46
CA THR A 37 5.82 9.87 10.79
C THR A 37 5.83 11.03 11.78
N VAL A 38 4.89 11.04 12.74
CA VAL A 38 4.85 12.01 13.86
C VAL A 38 6.14 11.95 14.67
N LEU A 39 6.58 10.74 15.05
CA LEU A 39 7.81 10.56 15.82
C LEU A 39 9.04 10.97 15.00
N ALA A 40 9.05 10.71 13.69
CA ALA A 40 10.15 11.08 12.81
C ALA A 40 10.29 12.59 12.69
N LYS A 41 9.19 13.32 12.42
CA LYS A 41 9.16 14.78 12.37
C LYS A 41 9.65 15.44 13.66
N LYS A 42 9.35 14.86 14.83
CA LYS A 42 9.84 15.36 16.12
C LYS A 42 11.36 15.20 16.30
N ALA A 43 11.96 14.23 15.61
CA ALA A 43 13.38 13.91 15.77
C ALA A 43 14.25 14.60 14.71
N LYS A 44 13.76 14.73 13.48
CA LYS A 44 14.52 15.15 12.29
C LYS A 44 13.61 15.83 11.28
N PRO A 45 14.14 16.67 10.39
CA PRO A 45 13.41 17.14 9.22
C PRO A 45 12.76 15.97 8.49
N PHE A 46 11.44 16.06 8.30
CA PHE A 46 10.63 15.00 7.72
C PHE A 46 9.78 15.59 6.59
N ILE A 47 10.18 15.30 5.36
CA ILE A 47 9.60 15.82 4.14
C ILE A 47 8.91 14.69 3.39
N VAL A 48 7.79 14.98 2.74
CA VAL A 48 7.09 14.01 1.89
C VAL A 48 7.24 14.43 0.44
N SER A 49 7.45 13.44 -0.43
CA SER A 49 7.34 13.59 -1.88
C SER A 49 6.27 12.65 -2.39
N MET A 50 5.23 13.18 -3.02
CA MET A 50 4.18 12.41 -3.64
C MET A 50 4.56 12.06 -5.08
N GLY A 51 4.33 10.81 -5.48
CA GLY A 51 4.43 10.37 -6.87
C GLY A 51 3.11 10.56 -7.61
N ASP A 52 2.80 9.63 -8.52
CA ASP A 52 1.58 9.72 -9.32
C ASP A 52 0.32 9.75 -8.46
N VAL A 53 0.31 8.99 -7.36
CA VAL A 53 -0.85 8.90 -6.45
C VAL A 53 -0.39 8.96 -4.99
N ALA A 54 -1.03 9.78 -4.17
CA ALA A 54 -0.87 9.83 -2.72
C ALA A 54 -2.21 10.15 -2.05
N ALA A 55 -3.18 9.26 -2.22
CA ALA A 55 -4.57 9.46 -1.83
C ALA A 55 -4.96 8.61 -0.60
N SER A 56 -6.03 8.99 0.11
CA SER A 56 -6.59 8.26 1.25
C SER A 56 -5.52 7.92 2.29
N GLY A 57 -5.25 6.65 2.60
CA GLY A 57 -4.17 6.22 3.50
C GLY A 57 -2.78 6.77 3.11
N GLY A 58 -2.51 7.02 1.83
CA GLY A 58 -1.29 7.68 1.36
C GLY A 58 -1.21 9.15 1.80
N TYR A 59 -2.32 9.88 1.73
CA TYR A 59 -2.42 11.24 2.26
C TYR A 59 -2.40 11.24 3.80
N TYR A 60 -3.03 10.25 4.43
CA TYR A 60 -3.06 10.08 5.89
C TYR A 60 -1.65 10.06 6.48
N ILE A 61 -0.73 9.29 5.91
CA ILE A 61 0.64 9.20 6.42
C ILE A 61 1.47 10.46 6.09
N ALA A 62 1.08 11.20 5.04
CA ALA A 62 1.75 12.41 4.59
C ALA A 62 1.35 13.65 5.39
N SER A 63 0.12 13.71 5.90
CA SER A 63 -0.51 14.94 6.39
C SER A 63 0.25 15.63 7.53
N ASN A 64 1.05 14.89 8.30
CA ASN A 64 1.84 15.43 9.40
C ASN A 64 3.34 15.58 9.09
N SER A 65 3.74 15.74 7.83
CA SER A 65 5.11 16.13 7.50
C SER A 65 5.38 17.61 7.78
N GLU A 66 6.65 18.03 7.65
CA GLU A 66 7.03 19.45 7.71
C GLU A 66 6.72 20.17 6.40
N LYS A 67 7.02 19.50 5.27
CA LYS A 67 6.58 19.89 3.93
C LYS A 67 6.09 18.68 3.13
N ILE A 68 5.17 18.92 2.22
CA ILE A 68 4.64 17.97 1.24
C ILE A 68 4.92 18.55 -0.14
N PHE A 69 5.64 17.78 -0.95
CA PHE A 69 5.85 18.04 -2.37
C PHE A 69 4.93 17.13 -3.19
N ALA A 70 4.31 17.67 -4.23
CA ALA A 70 3.56 16.91 -5.23
C ALA A 70 3.86 17.44 -6.63
N GLU A 71 3.74 16.62 -7.66
CA GLU A 71 3.79 17.10 -9.04
C GLU A 71 2.41 17.65 -9.43
N ASP A 72 2.35 18.52 -10.44
CA ASP A 72 1.11 19.21 -10.86
C ASP A 72 -0.07 18.23 -11.04
N ARG A 73 0.24 17.05 -11.60
CA ARG A 73 -0.73 15.99 -11.94
C ARG A 73 -0.80 14.85 -10.92
N THR A 74 -0.13 14.95 -9.79
CA THR A 74 -0.27 13.98 -8.70
C THR A 74 -1.73 13.91 -8.25
N ILE A 75 -2.27 12.70 -8.13
CA ILE A 75 -3.61 12.47 -7.56
C ILE A 75 -3.48 12.32 -6.05
N THR A 76 -4.06 13.24 -5.29
CA THR A 76 -3.96 13.26 -3.82
C THR A 76 -5.32 13.54 -3.17
N GLY A 77 -5.32 13.78 -1.87
CA GLY A 77 -6.54 13.96 -1.07
C GLY A 77 -7.23 12.62 -0.83
N SER A 78 -8.46 12.47 -1.31
CA SER A 78 -9.35 11.34 -0.97
C SER A 78 -9.46 11.15 0.54
N ILE A 79 -9.61 12.26 1.26
CA ILE A 79 -9.79 12.26 2.71
C ILE A 79 -11.20 11.77 2.99
N GLY A 80 -11.32 10.47 3.22
CA GLY A 80 -12.58 9.75 3.34
C GLY A 80 -12.35 8.30 3.76
N VAL A 81 -13.39 7.66 4.27
CA VAL A 81 -13.38 6.28 4.75
C VAL A 81 -14.62 5.58 4.21
N PHE A 82 -14.46 4.39 3.67
CA PHE A 82 -15.57 3.54 3.28
C PHE A 82 -15.22 2.08 3.58
N GLY A 83 -16.26 1.27 3.75
CA GLY A 83 -16.16 -0.18 3.86
C GLY A 83 -17.18 -0.82 2.93
N MET A 84 -16.84 -1.99 2.40
CA MET A 84 -17.75 -2.78 1.58
C MET A 84 -17.80 -4.20 2.12
N ILE A 85 -18.99 -4.73 2.33
CA ILE A 85 -19.21 -6.11 2.76
C ILE A 85 -20.07 -6.78 1.69
N PRO A 86 -19.53 -7.69 0.87
CA PRO A 86 -20.31 -8.36 -0.15
C PRO A 86 -21.27 -9.37 0.49
N ASN A 87 -22.50 -9.41 -0.03
CA ASN A 87 -23.50 -10.42 0.29
C ASN A 87 -23.91 -11.14 -1.00
N MET A 88 -23.83 -12.46 -0.98
CA MET A 88 -24.12 -13.40 -2.06
C MET A 88 -25.30 -14.31 -1.73
N ARG A 89 -26.05 -14.05 -0.65
CA ARG A 89 -27.15 -14.89 -0.19
C ARG A 89 -28.16 -15.17 -1.31
N GLY A 90 -28.62 -14.14 -2.02
CA GLY A 90 -29.55 -14.31 -3.14
C GLY A 90 -28.97 -15.13 -4.29
N LEU A 91 -27.67 -15.03 -4.58
CA LEU A 91 -27.04 -15.90 -5.59
C LEU A 91 -27.13 -17.38 -5.18
N PHE A 92 -26.82 -17.69 -3.93
CA PHE A 92 -26.80 -19.07 -3.47
C PHE A 92 -28.21 -19.64 -3.25
N GLU A 93 -29.10 -18.89 -2.61
CA GLU A 93 -30.46 -19.33 -2.32
C GLU A 93 -31.32 -19.38 -3.59
N ASP A 94 -31.34 -18.30 -4.39
CA ASP A 94 -32.31 -18.14 -5.48
C ASP A 94 -31.88 -18.82 -6.78
N HIS A 95 -30.57 -19.02 -6.99
CA HIS A 95 -30.05 -19.57 -8.25
C HIS A 95 -29.32 -20.91 -8.12
N LEU A 96 -28.81 -21.25 -6.93
CA LEU A 96 -28.06 -22.50 -6.70
C LEU A 96 -28.77 -23.45 -5.74
N GLY A 97 -29.83 -23.01 -5.06
CA GLY A 97 -30.56 -23.81 -4.08
C GLY A 97 -29.73 -24.17 -2.83
N ILE A 98 -28.68 -23.38 -2.53
CA ILE A 98 -27.80 -23.59 -1.39
C ILE A 98 -28.24 -22.67 -0.25
N THR A 99 -28.60 -23.26 0.89
CA THR A 99 -28.99 -22.54 2.11
C THR A 99 -27.97 -22.77 3.23
N MET A 100 -27.84 -21.78 4.13
CA MET A 100 -27.01 -21.89 5.34
C MET A 100 -27.88 -21.70 6.57
N ASP A 101 -27.88 -22.69 7.46
CA ASP A 101 -28.43 -22.55 8.81
C ASP A 101 -27.30 -22.20 9.80
N THR A 102 -27.60 -21.35 10.77
CA THR A 102 -26.60 -20.79 11.70
C THR A 102 -27.13 -20.71 13.12
N ILE A 103 -26.44 -21.39 14.03
CA ILE A 103 -26.70 -21.28 15.46
C ILE A 103 -25.92 -20.07 16.02
N LYS A 104 -26.64 -19.09 16.57
CA LYS A 104 -26.06 -17.89 17.19
C LYS A 104 -26.04 -18.06 18.71
N ILE A 105 -24.86 -17.95 19.32
CA ILE A 105 -24.69 -18.00 20.78
C ILE A 105 -24.80 -16.59 21.41
N GLY A 106 -24.45 -15.54 20.66
CA GLY A 106 -24.55 -14.15 21.11
C GLY A 106 -25.20 -13.25 20.07
N LYS A 107 -25.82 -12.14 20.51
CA LYS A 107 -26.58 -11.22 19.64
C LYS A 107 -25.81 -10.79 18.39
N TYR A 108 -24.53 -10.47 18.53
CA TYR A 108 -23.65 -9.98 17.46
C TYR A 108 -22.58 -10.99 17.01
N SER A 109 -22.71 -12.27 17.36
CA SER A 109 -21.65 -13.26 17.14
C SER A 109 -21.31 -13.49 15.66
N MET A 110 -22.19 -13.09 14.73
CA MET A 110 -22.02 -13.25 13.29
C MET A 110 -21.45 -12.01 12.59
N MET A 111 -21.42 -10.85 13.24
CA MET A 111 -20.95 -9.60 12.60
C MET A 111 -19.49 -9.68 12.14
N SER A 112 -18.64 -10.43 12.85
CA SER A 112 -17.22 -10.57 12.53
C SER A 112 -16.90 -11.55 11.41
N ARG A 113 -17.86 -12.36 10.97
CA ARG A 113 -17.60 -13.46 10.04
C ARG A 113 -17.49 -13.03 8.58
N GLY A 114 -17.82 -11.78 8.25
CA GLY A 114 -17.76 -11.28 6.86
C GLY A 114 -18.39 -12.26 5.87
N SER A 115 -19.47 -12.92 6.30
CA SER A 115 -20.01 -14.06 5.58
C SER A 115 -20.77 -13.55 4.37
N ALA A 116 -20.43 -14.08 3.20
CA ALA A 116 -21.18 -13.85 1.96
C ALA A 116 -22.65 -14.28 2.07
N PHE A 117 -23.06 -14.94 3.15
CA PHE A 117 -24.42 -15.40 3.39
C PHE A 117 -25.13 -14.61 4.51
N TYR A 118 -24.42 -13.70 5.20
CA TYR A 118 -24.97 -12.98 6.34
C TYR A 118 -25.56 -11.64 5.92
N GLU A 119 -26.86 -11.50 6.15
CA GLU A 119 -27.55 -10.23 6.03
C GLU A 119 -27.49 -9.49 7.36
N PHE A 120 -26.89 -8.30 7.33
CA PHE A 120 -26.80 -7.45 8.51
C PHE A 120 -28.15 -6.79 8.77
N SER A 121 -28.58 -6.85 10.02
CA SER A 121 -29.69 -6.02 10.50
C SER A 121 -29.32 -4.53 10.48
N GLU A 122 -30.34 -3.66 10.56
CA GLU A 122 -30.15 -2.21 10.65
C GLU A 122 -29.27 -1.82 11.86
N GLU A 123 -29.49 -2.45 13.01
CA GLU A 123 -28.70 -2.20 14.23
C GLU A 123 -27.22 -2.57 14.04
N GLU A 124 -26.93 -3.71 13.41
CA GLU A 124 -25.55 -4.12 13.09
C GLU A 124 -24.91 -3.17 12.07
N GLY A 125 -25.69 -2.71 11.08
CA GLY A 125 -25.26 -1.69 10.12
C GLY A 125 -24.86 -0.38 10.80
N GLN A 126 -25.65 0.08 11.78
CA GLN A 126 -25.34 1.30 12.56
C GLN A 126 -24.05 1.15 13.39
N ILE A 127 -23.78 -0.04 13.94
CA ILE A 127 -22.53 -0.31 14.66
C ILE A 127 -21.33 -0.18 13.70
N ILE A 128 -21.43 -0.74 12.49
CA ILE A 128 -20.38 -0.66 11.47
C ILE A 128 -20.19 0.80 11.02
N GLN A 129 -21.29 1.52 10.75
CA GLN A 129 -21.24 2.92 10.35
C GLN A 129 -20.59 3.80 11.43
N THR A 130 -20.91 3.57 12.70
CA THR A 130 -20.27 4.27 13.83
C THR A 130 -18.74 4.09 13.80
N SER A 131 -18.26 2.89 13.47
CA SER A 131 -16.81 2.65 13.32
C SER A 131 -16.22 3.43 12.13
N VAL A 132 -16.91 3.48 10.99
CA VAL A 132 -16.49 4.28 9.82
C VAL A 132 -16.40 5.76 10.18
N ASP A 133 -17.40 6.31 10.87
CA ASP A 133 -17.47 7.72 11.27
C ASP A 133 -16.35 8.08 12.26
N GLN A 134 -16.02 7.18 13.18
CA GLN A 134 -14.91 7.35 14.12
C GLN A 134 -13.55 7.41 13.40
N VAL A 135 -13.32 6.53 12.41
CA VAL A 135 -12.10 6.55 11.61
C VAL A 135 -12.05 7.82 10.75
N TYR A 136 -13.16 8.23 10.16
CA TYR A 136 -13.22 9.47 9.37
C TYR A 136 -12.94 10.72 10.21
N THR A 137 -13.51 10.78 11.41
CA THR A 137 -13.24 11.85 12.38
C THR A 137 -11.75 11.88 12.73
N THR A 138 -11.16 10.73 13.03
CA THR A 138 -9.73 10.60 13.32
C THR A 138 -8.87 11.10 12.15
N PHE A 139 -9.20 10.70 10.92
CA PHE A 139 -8.49 11.15 9.72
C PHE A 139 -8.56 12.67 9.59
N LYS A 140 -9.75 13.28 9.67
CA LYS A 140 -9.89 14.73 9.62
C LYS A 140 -9.08 15.44 10.72
N THR A 141 -9.06 14.90 11.94
CA THR A 141 -8.23 15.42 13.02
C THR A 141 -6.74 15.35 12.68
N ARG A 142 -6.24 14.26 12.10
CA ARG A 142 -4.82 14.16 11.69
C ARG A 142 -4.44 15.14 10.58
N VAL A 143 -5.36 15.41 9.66
CA VAL A 143 -5.15 16.43 8.62
C VAL A 143 -5.16 17.83 9.24
N SER A 144 -6.14 18.12 10.09
CA SER A 144 -6.25 19.39 10.84
C SER A 144 -4.97 19.70 11.63
N GLU A 145 -4.50 18.75 12.43
CA GLU A 145 -3.26 18.88 13.24
C GLU A 145 -2.02 19.06 12.36
N GLY A 146 -1.88 18.23 11.31
CA GLY A 146 -0.69 18.21 10.48
C GLY A 146 -0.56 19.41 9.53
N ARG A 147 -1.69 19.84 8.95
CA ARG A 147 -1.77 20.97 7.99
C ARG A 147 -2.14 22.30 8.64
N LYS A 148 -2.38 22.31 9.96
CA LYS A 148 -2.82 23.50 10.73
C LYS A 148 -4.10 24.13 10.18
N MET A 149 -5.00 23.29 9.67
CA MET A 149 -6.30 23.71 9.13
C MET A 149 -7.37 23.57 10.21
N THR A 150 -8.39 24.43 10.20
CA THR A 150 -9.55 24.23 11.08
C THR A 150 -10.35 23.01 10.64
N MET A 151 -11.06 22.34 11.56
CA MET A 151 -11.90 21.19 11.20
C MET A 151 -12.92 21.51 10.09
N PRO A 152 -13.59 22.68 10.06
CA PRO A 152 -14.44 23.06 8.93
C PRO A 152 -13.69 23.22 7.61
N ALA A 153 -12.47 23.75 7.63
CA ALA A 153 -11.65 23.87 6.42
C ALA A 153 -11.18 22.49 5.92
N VAL A 154 -10.87 21.56 6.82
CA VAL A 154 -10.58 20.17 6.42
C VAL A 154 -11.83 19.53 5.83
N ASP A 155 -13.01 19.74 6.43
CA ASP A 155 -14.25 19.13 5.96
C ASP A 155 -14.63 19.59 4.55
N SER A 156 -14.39 20.85 4.19
CA SER A 156 -14.72 21.39 2.85
C SER A 156 -13.87 20.78 1.73
N VAL A 157 -12.65 20.37 2.03
CA VAL A 157 -11.71 19.72 1.09
C VAL A 157 -11.68 18.20 1.20
N ALA A 158 -12.39 17.63 2.18
CA ALA A 158 -12.48 16.18 2.43
C ALA A 158 -13.66 15.54 1.68
N GLN A 159 -14.48 14.73 2.36
CA GLN A 159 -15.66 14.06 1.81
C GLN A 159 -15.30 13.05 0.69
N GLY A 160 -14.10 12.46 0.76
CA GLY A 160 -13.62 11.46 -0.20
C GLY A 160 -13.21 12.02 -1.58
N ARG A 161 -13.20 13.34 -1.77
CA ARG A 161 -12.80 13.96 -3.04
C ARG A 161 -11.31 13.80 -3.30
N VAL A 162 -10.95 13.49 -4.55
CA VAL A 162 -9.57 13.52 -5.04
C VAL A 162 -9.23 14.90 -5.58
N TRP A 163 -7.97 15.29 -5.47
CA TRP A 163 -7.44 16.56 -5.95
C TRP A 163 -6.19 16.33 -6.80
N LEU A 164 -5.97 17.19 -7.79
CA LEU A 164 -4.68 17.29 -8.48
C LEU A 164 -3.68 18.06 -7.62
N GLY A 165 -2.39 17.85 -7.84
CA GLY A 165 -1.32 18.48 -7.07
C GLY A 165 -1.40 20.00 -7.10
N GLU A 166 -1.70 20.59 -8.26
CA GLU A 166 -1.91 22.03 -8.41
C GLU A 166 -3.04 22.56 -7.50
N THR A 167 -4.20 21.91 -7.51
CA THR A 167 -5.33 22.31 -6.67
C THR A 167 -5.06 22.00 -5.20
N ALA A 168 -4.36 20.91 -4.91
CA ALA A 168 -3.99 20.52 -3.55
C ALA A 168 -3.05 21.56 -2.91
N LEU A 169 -2.18 22.21 -3.70
CA LEU A 169 -1.39 23.36 -3.26
C LEU A 169 -2.30 24.55 -2.94
N GLU A 170 -3.20 24.92 -3.86
CA GLU A 170 -4.11 26.07 -3.69
C GLU A 170 -4.98 25.97 -2.43
N ILE A 171 -5.44 24.75 -2.10
CA ILE A 171 -6.31 24.50 -0.94
C ILE A 171 -5.54 24.10 0.34
N GLY A 172 -4.19 24.12 0.31
CA GLY A 172 -3.32 23.91 1.48
C GLY A 172 -3.07 22.45 1.90
N LEU A 173 -3.47 21.48 1.07
CA LEU A 173 -3.18 20.07 1.30
C LEU A 173 -1.73 19.69 0.98
N VAL A 174 -1.07 20.46 0.11
CA VAL A 174 0.35 20.33 -0.29
C VAL A 174 1.05 21.68 -0.06
N ASP A 175 2.38 21.67 0.13
CA ASP A 175 3.16 22.89 0.42
C ASP A 175 3.86 23.44 -0.83
N GLU A 176 4.39 22.57 -1.69
CA GLU A 176 5.16 22.97 -2.87
C GLU A 176 4.94 21.99 -4.04
N LEU A 177 5.07 22.51 -5.27
CA LEU A 177 5.09 21.67 -6.47
C LEU A 177 6.51 21.21 -6.75
N GLY A 178 6.69 19.91 -6.97
CA GLY A 178 7.97 19.30 -7.27
C GLY A 178 8.03 17.79 -7.03
N GLY A 179 8.99 17.15 -7.67
CA GLY A 179 9.24 15.71 -7.55
C GLY A 179 10.13 15.34 -6.35
N LEU A 180 10.75 14.16 -6.46
CA LEU A 180 11.63 13.64 -5.41
C LEU A 180 12.88 14.51 -5.19
N ASP A 181 13.49 15.02 -6.26
CA ASP A 181 14.72 15.83 -6.16
C ASP A 181 14.50 17.13 -5.39
N ALA A 182 13.36 17.80 -5.63
CA ALA A 182 12.97 19.00 -4.89
C ALA A 182 12.79 18.71 -3.39
N ALA A 183 12.14 17.59 -3.06
CA ALA A 183 11.97 17.16 -1.68
C ALA A 183 13.29 16.79 -0.99
N ILE A 184 14.24 16.17 -1.71
CA ILE A 184 15.59 15.87 -1.20
C ILE A 184 16.35 17.16 -0.90
N LYS A 185 16.34 18.13 -1.82
CA LYS A 185 16.98 19.43 -1.61
C LYS A 185 16.38 20.16 -0.42
N ALA A 186 15.05 20.18 -0.31
CA ALA A 186 14.36 20.77 0.84
C ALA A 186 14.72 20.09 2.16
N ALA A 187 14.82 18.75 2.17
CA ALA A 187 15.23 17.99 3.35
C ALA A 187 16.69 18.28 3.77
N ALA A 188 17.61 18.38 2.80
CA ALA A 188 18.99 18.76 3.05
C ALA A 188 19.09 20.19 3.62
N SER A 189 18.36 21.14 3.03
CA SER A 189 18.28 22.51 3.54
C SER A 189 17.70 22.59 4.95
N SER A 190 16.61 21.88 5.27
CA SER A 190 16.05 21.82 6.63
C SER A 190 17.02 21.18 7.64
N ALA A 191 17.98 20.37 7.18
CA ALA A 191 19.05 19.80 8.00
C ALA A 191 20.34 20.63 8.01
N SER A 192 20.36 21.81 7.37
CA SER A 192 21.55 22.67 7.23
C SER A 192 22.74 21.96 6.55
N LEU A 193 22.46 21.15 5.52
CA LEU A 193 23.48 20.44 4.74
C LEU A 193 23.60 21.04 3.34
N THR A 194 24.82 21.08 2.80
CA THR A 194 25.11 21.44 1.40
C THR A 194 25.25 20.20 0.52
N GLU A 195 25.25 20.33 -0.81
CA GLU A 195 25.28 19.18 -1.73
C GLU A 195 26.52 18.26 -1.54
N ASP A 196 27.62 18.80 -1.03
CA ASP A 196 28.85 18.04 -0.76
C ASP A 196 28.84 17.33 0.62
N ASP A 197 27.88 17.65 1.49
CA ASP A 197 27.84 17.17 2.89
C ASP A 197 27.02 15.88 3.09
N TYR A 198 26.26 15.44 2.08
CA TYR A 198 25.35 14.31 2.24
C TYR A 198 25.35 13.33 1.09
N SER A 199 24.89 12.12 1.40
CA SER A 199 24.52 11.11 0.41
C SER A 199 23.10 10.65 0.66
N VAL A 200 22.40 10.29 -0.41
CA VAL A 200 21.03 9.78 -0.33
C VAL A 200 21.08 8.26 -0.21
N VAL A 201 20.47 7.73 0.86
CA VAL A 201 20.38 6.29 1.08
C VAL A 201 18.91 5.87 1.08
N ALA A 202 18.55 4.95 0.18
CA ALA A 202 17.21 4.42 0.10
C ALA A 202 16.91 3.46 1.26
N TYR A 203 15.70 3.58 1.82
CA TYR A 203 15.15 2.67 2.81
C TYR A 203 13.81 2.08 2.33
N PRO A 204 13.53 0.78 2.58
CA PRO A 204 14.45 -0.22 3.13
C PRO A 204 15.67 -0.42 2.22
N LYS A 205 16.85 -0.66 2.81
CA LYS A 205 18.06 -0.94 2.02
C LYS A 205 17.75 -2.15 1.13
N THR A 206 17.66 -1.91 -0.17
CA THR A 206 17.63 -2.99 -1.14
C THR A 206 18.97 -3.70 -1.07
N LYS A 207 18.97 -5.04 -1.06
CA LYS A 207 20.22 -5.79 -1.15
C LYS A 207 20.98 -5.32 -2.38
N SER A 208 22.30 -5.12 -2.28
CA SER A 208 23.12 -4.77 -3.45
C SER A 208 23.04 -5.88 -4.51
N PHE A 209 23.43 -5.62 -5.75
CA PHE A 209 23.44 -6.65 -6.80
C PHE A 209 24.30 -7.85 -6.38
N GLU A 210 25.45 -7.60 -5.74
CA GLU A 210 26.33 -8.64 -5.21
C GLU A 210 25.68 -9.41 -4.06
N GLU A 211 24.98 -8.72 -3.14
CA GLU A 211 24.24 -9.37 -2.05
C GLU A 211 23.05 -10.17 -2.57
N GLN A 212 22.39 -9.72 -3.64
CA GLN A 212 21.34 -10.47 -4.33
C GLN A 212 21.93 -11.70 -5.04
N LEU A 213 23.08 -11.55 -5.71
CA LEU A 213 23.77 -12.62 -6.42
C LEU A 213 24.32 -13.68 -5.44
N ILE A 214 24.94 -13.26 -4.33
CA ILE A 214 25.42 -14.14 -3.25
C ILE A 214 24.24 -14.81 -2.54
N ALA A 215 23.14 -14.11 -2.27
CA ALA A 215 21.94 -14.76 -1.73
C ALA A 215 21.35 -15.80 -2.71
N THR A 216 21.51 -15.57 -4.02
CA THR A 216 21.03 -16.47 -5.08
C THR A 216 21.95 -17.69 -5.27
N LEU A 217 23.27 -17.50 -5.17
CA LEU A 217 24.29 -18.54 -5.35
C LEU A 217 24.63 -19.29 -4.05
N GLY A 218 24.42 -18.66 -2.90
CA GLY A 218 24.89 -19.11 -1.58
C GLY A 218 23.88 -19.86 -0.72
N GLY A 219 22.64 -20.05 -1.20
CA GLY A 219 21.68 -20.98 -0.61
C GLY A 219 21.25 -20.70 0.84
N ASP A 220 20.20 -19.89 1.02
CA ASP A 220 19.11 -20.21 1.94
C ASP A 220 17.88 -19.29 1.69
N ASP A 221 16.71 -19.94 1.56
CA ASP A 221 15.32 -19.45 1.53
C ASP A 221 14.83 -18.42 0.48
N SER A 222 14.28 -18.93 -0.63
CA SER A 222 12.82 -19.03 -0.89
C SER A 222 12.58 -19.41 -2.35
N ASP A 223 11.98 -20.59 -2.58
CA ASP A 223 11.66 -21.09 -3.93
C ASP A 223 10.76 -20.13 -4.72
N GLU A 224 9.97 -19.29 -4.04
CA GLU A 224 9.16 -18.23 -4.67
C GLU A 224 10.00 -17.14 -5.35
N MET A 225 11.15 -16.77 -4.76
CA MET A 225 11.99 -15.70 -5.30
C MET A 225 12.79 -16.17 -6.53
N LYS A 226 13.22 -17.44 -6.51
CA LYS A 226 13.77 -18.12 -7.70
C LYS A 226 12.73 -18.24 -8.81
N THR A 227 11.49 -18.55 -8.45
CA THR A 227 10.39 -18.69 -9.43
C THR A 227 10.02 -17.33 -10.05
N LYS A 228 9.93 -16.26 -9.26
CA LYS A 228 9.68 -14.90 -9.79
C LYS A 228 10.82 -14.40 -10.66
N LEU A 229 12.07 -14.71 -10.33
CA LEU A 229 13.23 -14.33 -11.14
C LEU A 229 13.32 -15.15 -12.43
N LEU A 230 13.06 -16.46 -12.38
CA LEU A 230 12.90 -17.30 -13.57
C LEU A 230 11.75 -16.81 -14.45
N GLN A 231 10.66 -16.30 -13.87
CA GLN A 231 9.54 -15.74 -14.61
C GLN A 231 9.88 -14.39 -15.24
N SER A 232 10.65 -13.54 -14.57
CA SER A 232 11.16 -12.29 -15.18
C SER A 232 12.18 -12.56 -16.29
N LEU A 233 13.01 -13.60 -16.13
CA LEU A 233 13.93 -14.06 -17.18
C LEU A 233 13.16 -14.70 -18.35
N LYS A 234 12.12 -15.50 -18.09
CA LYS A 234 11.20 -16.02 -19.12
C LYS A 234 10.55 -14.87 -19.89
N SER A 235 10.19 -13.76 -19.25
CA SER A 235 9.60 -12.58 -19.91
C SER A 235 10.59 -11.76 -20.73
N SER A 236 11.86 -11.68 -20.30
CA SER A 236 12.92 -10.99 -21.06
C SER A 236 13.50 -11.84 -22.20
N LEU A 237 13.29 -13.15 -22.16
CA LEU A 237 13.68 -14.11 -23.21
C LEU A 237 12.55 -14.35 -24.25
N THR A 238 11.51 -13.52 -24.29
CA THR A 238 10.36 -13.62 -25.22
C THR A 238 10.69 -13.21 -26.67
N GLY A 239 11.96 -13.22 -27.07
CA GLY A 239 12.33 -13.23 -28.48
C GLY A 239 11.90 -14.56 -29.12
N SER A 240 11.40 -14.50 -30.36
CA SER A 240 10.84 -15.64 -31.12
C SER A 240 11.79 -16.83 -31.34
N GLU A 241 13.06 -16.72 -30.94
CA GLU A 241 14.07 -17.77 -31.08
C GLU A 241 13.97 -18.89 -30.02
N TYR A 242 13.28 -18.67 -28.89
CA TYR A 242 13.33 -19.60 -27.74
C TYR A 242 11.97 -20.23 -27.35
N SER A 243 10.92 -20.10 -28.18
CA SER A 243 9.57 -20.58 -27.80
C SER A 243 9.49 -22.09 -27.59
N GLU A 244 10.28 -22.88 -28.33
CA GLU A 244 10.34 -24.35 -28.15
C GLU A 244 10.93 -24.74 -26.79
N TYR A 245 11.93 -23.99 -26.30
CA TYR A 245 12.54 -24.25 -24.99
C TYR A 245 11.58 -23.93 -23.83
N ILE A 246 10.69 -22.95 -24.00
CA ILE A 246 9.67 -22.62 -23.00
C ILE A 246 8.69 -23.78 -22.79
N GLU A 247 8.30 -24.49 -23.84
CA GLU A 247 7.43 -25.66 -23.70
C GLU A 247 8.12 -26.80 -22.92
N TYR A 248 9.41 -27.04 -23.19
CA TYR A 248 10.20 -28.03 -22.46
C TYR A 248 10.35 -27.68 -20.97
N ILE A 249 10.59 -26.41 -20.65
CA ILE A 249 10.71 -25.95 -19.25
C ILE A 249 9.37 -26.11 -18.52
N LYS A 250 8.25 -25.79 -19.17
CA LYS A 250 6.91 -26.00 -18.59
C LYS A 250 6.65 -27.49 -18.31
N ALA A 251 7.02 -28.38 -19.23
CA ALA A 251 6.87 -29.81 -19.02
C ALA A 251 7.69 -30.31 -17.83
N VAL A 252 8.93 -29.82 -17.66
CA VAL A 252 9.80 -30.19 -16.55
C VAL A 252 9.29 -29.63 -15.21
N GLU A 253 8.81 -28.38 -15.16
CA GLU A 253 8.18 -27.81 -13.96
C GLU A 253 6.92 -28.59 -13.58
N MET A 254 6.08 -28.94 -14.56
CA MET A 254 4.88 -29.72 -14.34
C MET A 254 5.22 -31.09 -13.72
N ILE A 255 6.21 -31.80 -14.29
CA ILE A 255 6.68 -33.10 -13.76
C ILE A 255 7.22 -32.96 -12.33
N LYS A 256 7.99 -31.90 -12.03
CA LYS A 256 8.52 -31.67 -10.67
C LYS A 256 7.43 -31.32 -9.65
N SER A 257 6.33 -30.71 -10.10
CA SER A 257 5.20 -30.36 -9.24
C SER A 257 4.25 -31.53 -8.95
N MET A 258 4.38 -32.65 -9.67
CA MET A 258 3.55 -33.83 -9.47
C MET A 258 3.99 -34.61 -8.23
N LYS A 259 3.05 -34.93 -7.34
CA LYS A 259 3.26 -35.79 -6.17
C LYS A 259 2.21 -36.90 -6.14
N GLY A 260 2.60 -38.09 -5.69
CA GLY A 260 1.75 -39.27 -5.58
C GLY A 260 1.64 -40.10 -6.87
N VAL A 261 0.90 -41.21 -6.82
CA VAL A 261 0.61 -42.05 -8.00
C VAL A 261 -0.46 -41.37 -8.84
N GLN A 262 -0.19 -41.19 -10.13
CA GLN A 262 -1.11 -40.50 -11.06
C GLN A 262 -1.38 -41.35 -12.30
N MET A 263 -2.62 -41.32 -12.77
CA MET A 263 -3.00 -41.85 -14.08
C MET A 263 -2.92 -40.72 -15.11
N ARG A 264 -2.22 -40.96 -16.23
CA ARG A 264 -2.01 -39.95 -17.28
C ARG A 264 -2.53 -40.45 -18.63
N MET A 265 -3.09 -39.51 -19.40
CA MET A 265 -3.41 -39.74 -20.81
C MET A 265 -2.13 -39.73 -21.65
N PRO A 266 -2.03 -40.52 -22.74
CA PRO A 266 -0.83 -40.57 -23.57
C PRO A 266 -0.50 -39.27 -24.32
N SER A 267 -1.45 -38.33 -24.39
CA SER A 267 -1.34 -37.08 -25.11
C SER A 267 -2.02 -35.94 -24.35
N GLU A 268 -1.44 -34.74 -24.40
CA GLU A 268 -2.05 -33.52 -23.87
C GLU A 268 -3.07 -32.95 -24.87
N LEU A 269 -4.28 -32.66 -24.37
CA LEU A 269 -5.37 -32.13 -25.18
C LEU A 269 -5.27 -30.59 -25.18
N ARG A 270 -4.81 -30.02 -26.29
CA ARG A 270 -4.77 -28.55 -26.49
C ARG A 270 -6.05 -28.09 -27.15
N ILE A 271 -6.93 -27.45 -26.38
CA ILE A 271 -8.12 -26.78 -26.92
C ILE A 271 -7.70 -25.35 -27.32
N LYS A 272 -7.96 -24.98 -28.57
CA LYS A 272 -7.76 -23.62 -29.07
C LYS A 272 -8.90 -22.71 -28.63
#